data_AF-A0A8I3ZZB2-F1
#
_entry.id   AF-A0A8I3ZZB2-F1
#
_cell.length_a   1.000
_cell.length_b   1.000
_cell.length_c   1.000
_cell.angle_alpha   90.00
_cell.angle_beta   90.00
_cell.angle_gamma   90.00
#
_symmetry.space_group_name_H-M   'P 1'
#
loop_
_entity.id
_entity.type
_entity.pdbx_description
1 polymer ?
#
loop_
_entity_poly.entity_id
_entity_poly.type
_entity_poly.pdbx_seq_one_letter_code
_entity_poly.pdbx_strand_id
1 'polypeptide(L)'
;MGQQEVRKPIPPQAKKTSVGRDLVCVLDPAVAALCEEHCNGSRIMMGCLKTAQLVRTMSLFPSLPLLLLSVLVASYSETVTSEDAQKTCPTVIACSSPGINGFPGKDGRDGTKGEKGEPGQGLRGLQGPPGKLGPPGNPGPSGSPGAKGQKGDPGASPDCDSSLANPERKTLQTEINRIKKWVTFSLGKQVGKKLFLTNGETMTFDKVKALCAQFQASVATPMNQAENTALQSLVKEEAFLGITDEETEGQFVDLTGRRLTYTNWNKGEPNNADSREDCVVLLRSGGWNDVPCSSSHLVICEFPV
;
A
#
# COMPACT_ATOMS: atom_id res chain seq x y z
N MET A 1 -40.96 71.80 -49.25
CA MET A 1 -39.74 71.02 -49.59
C MET A 1 -38.68 71.40 -48.58
N GLY A 2 -38.35 70.50 -47.66
CA GLY A 2 -37.41 70.77 -46.56
C GLY A 2 -37.26 69.52 -45.72
N GLN A 3 -36.51 68.55 -46.23
CA GLN A 3 -36.09 67.38 -45.45
C GLN A 3 -34.79 67.73 -44.75
N GLN A 4 -34.83 67.62 -43.42
CA GLN A 4 -33.73 67.92 -42.51
C GLN A 4 -32.82 66.69 -42.46
N GLU A 5 -31.61 66.83 -43.01
CA GLU A 5 -30.61 65.78 -43.13
C GLU A 5 -29.96 65.52 -41.75
N VAL A 6 -30.27 64.36 -41.17
CA VAL A 6 -29.73 63.90 -39.88
C VAL A 6 -28.26 63.49 -40.07
N ARG A 7 -27.33 64.32 -39.57
CA ARG A 7 -25.90 64.00 -39.53
C ARG A 7 -25.64 62.87 -38.52
N LYS A 8 -25.11 61.74 -39.01
CA LYS A 8 -24.60 60.63 -38.19
C LYS A 8 -23.31 61.05 -37.44
N PRO A 9 -23.11 60.60 -36.19
CA PRO A 9 -21.87 60.81 -35.47
C PRO A 9 -20.72 59.96 -36.06
N ILE A 10 -19.57 60.61 -36.22
CA ILE A 10 -18.30 60.04 -36.70
C ILE A 10 -17.62 59.30 -35.53
N PRO A 11 -17.11 58.07 -35.69
CA PRO A 11 -16.38 57.37 -34.64
C PRO A 11 -14.98 57.98 -34.40
N PRO A 12 -14.46 57.96 -33.17
CA PRO A 12 -13.14 58.52 -32.87
C PRO A 12 -12.02 57.69 -33.53
N GLN A 13 -11.10 58.38 -34.19
CA GLN A 13 -9.92 57.79 -34.81
C GLN A 13 -8.94 57.24 -33.77
N ALA A 14 -8.49 56.00 -33.99
CA ALA A 14 -7.47 55.34 -33.21
C ALA A 14 -6.10 56.02 -33.39
N LYS A 15 -5.48 56.46 -32.28
CA LYS A 15 -4.09 56.90 -32.26
C LYS A 15 -3.18 55.68 -32.44
N LYS A 16 -2.34 55.72 -33.47
CA LYS A 16 -1.18 54.84 -33.63
C LYS A 16 -0.06 55.28 -32.68
N THR A 17 0.34 54.41 -31.77
CA THR A 17 1.64 54.48 -31.08
C THR A 17 2.36 53.16 -31.32
N SER A 18 3.52 53.25 -31.96
CA SER A 18 4.40 52.14 -32.29
C SER A 18 5.22 51.70 -31.08
N VAL A 19 5.13 50.44 -30.69
CA VAL A 19 6.19 49.71 -29.98
C VAL A 19 6.25 48.30 -30.59
N GLY A 20 7.46 47.77 -30.70
CA GLY A 20 7.85 46.69 -31.60
C GLY A 20 7.26 45.30 -31.33
N ARG A 21 7.45 44.48 -32.37
CA ARG A 21 7.35 43.02 -32.52
C ARG A 21 7.08 42.25 -31.21
N ASP A 22 5.95 41.55 -31.17
CA ASP A 22 5.82 40.34 -30.35
C ASP A 22 4.85 39.32 -30.96
N LEU A 23 5.23 38.06 -30.74
CA LEU A 23 4.58 36.80 -31.07
C LEU A 23 3.09 36.81 -30.71
N VAL A 24 2.25 36.47 -31.68
CA VAL A 24 0.84 36.12 -31.46
C VAL A 24 0.79 34.81 -30.68
N CYS A 25 0.53 34.87 -29.37
CA CYS A 25 0.03 33.74 -28.61
C CYS A 25 -1.50 33.80 -28.66
N VAL A 26 -2.12 32.87 -29.38
CA VAL A 26 -3.56 32.62 -29.31
C VAL A 26 -3.83 31.98 -27.94
N LEU A 27 -4.36 32.76 -27.01
CA LEU A 27 -4.93 32.26 -25.77
C LEU A 27 -6.44 32.52 -25.79
N ASP A 28 -7.18 31.47 -25.46
CA ASP A 28 -8.63 31.37 -25.39
C ASP A 28 -9.25 32.49 -24.51
N PRO A 29 -10.29 33.20 -24.98
CA PRO A 29 -10.95 34.28 -24.24
C PRO A 29 -11.68 33.85 -22.96
N ALA A 30 -11.84 32.56 -22.67
CA ALA A 30 -12.53 32.09 -21.46
C ALA A 30 -11.66 32.14 -20.18
N VAL A 31 -10.32 32.21 -20.30
CA VAL A 31 -9.42 32.18 -19.13
C VAL A 31 -9.20 33.58 -18.52
N ALA A 32 -9.55 34.64 -19.24
CA ALA A 32 -9.36 36.02 -18.78
C ALA A 32 -10.37 36.50 -17.72
N ALA A 33 -11.49 35.78 -17.52
CA ALA A 33 -12.61 36.26 -16.71
C ALA A 33 -12.61 35.82 -15.22
N LEU A 34 -11.65 35.01 -14.78
CA LEU A 34 -11.61 34.48 -13.40
C LEU A 34 -10.51 35.10 -12.51
N CYS A 35 -9.80 36.11 -12.99
CA CYS A 35 -8.70 36.73 -12.24
C CYS A 35 -8.89 38.23 -11.91
N GLU A 36 -10.13 38.75 -11.91
CA GLU A 36 -10.36 40.20 -11.72
C GLU A 36 -10.93 40.68 -10.37
N GLU A 37 -11.20 39.83 -9.36
CA GLU A 37 -11.78 40.36 -8.10
C GLU A 37 -10.97 40.23 -6.80
N HIS A 38 -9.80 39.58 -6.75
CA HIS A 38 -9.07 39.48 -5.48
C HIS A 38 -7.54 39.51 -5.58
N CYS A 39 -6.96 40.60 -6.10
CA CYS A 39 -5.57 40.97 -5.81
C CYS A 39 -5.34 42.48 -5.93
N ASN A 40 -5.91 43.25 -5.01
CA ASN A 40 -5.46 44.61 -4.74
C ASN A 40 -4.36 44.54 -3.67
N GLY A 41 -3.10 44.80 -4.03
CA GLY A 41 -2.02 44.99 -3.06
C GLY A 41 -0.70 44.29 -3.40
N SER A 42 0.21 45.04 -4.01
CA SER A 42 1.67 44.92 -4.02
C SER A 42 2.34 43.68 -3.39
N ARG A 43 2.72 42.72 -4.23
CA ARG A 43 4.01 41.98 -4.25
C ARG A 43 3.82 40.77 -5.14
N ILE A 44 4.62 40.67 -6.20
CA ILE A 44 5.09 39.45 -6.93
C ILE A 44 5.41 39.91 -8.36
N MET A 45 6.55 40.59 -8.51
CA MET A 45 7.27 40.72 -9.79
C MET A 45 8.69 40.20 -9.55
N MET A 46 8.79 38.92 -9.18
CA MET A 46 10.08 38.23 -9.04
C MET A 46 10.01 36.74 -9.39
N GLY A 47 9.00 36.34 -10.19
CA GLY A 47 8.75 34.95 -10.57
C GLY A 47 9.00 34.60 -12.04
N CYS A 48 8.94 35.56 -12.97
CA CYS A 48 9.03 35.26 -14.41
C CYS A 48 10.37 35.57 -15.08
N LEU A 49 11.38 36.07 -14.35
CA LEU A 49 12.70 36.40 -14.94
C LEU A 49 13.80 35.35 -14.69
N LYS A 50 13.53 34.28 -13.92
CA LYS A 50 14.53 33.23 -13.62
C LYS A 50 14.49 32.02 -14.57
N THR A 51 13.47 31.87 -15.39
CA THR A 51 13.31 30.68 -16.27
C THR A 51 13.98 30.85 -17.63
N ALA A 52 14.22 32.07 -18.11
CA ALA A 52 14.90 32.31 -19.39
C ALA A 52 16.44 32.18 -19.31
N GLN A 53 17.03 32.13 -18.11
CA GLN A 53 18.49 32.08 -17.91
C GLN A 53 19.03 30.65 -17.68
N LEU A 54 18.14 29.66 -17.52
CA LEU A 54 18.52 28.26 -17.30
C LEU A 54 18.71 27.44 -18.59
N VAL A 55 18.18 27.89 -19.72
CA VAL A 55 18.30 27.17 -21.01
C VAL A 55 19.61 27.49 -21.75
N ARG A 56 20.35 28.54 -21.33
CA ARG A 56 21.59 28.98 -22.01
C ARG A 56 22.89 28.57 -21.32
N THR A 57 22.84 27.85 -20.20
CA THR A 57 24.03 27.42 -19.43
C THR A 57 24.40 25.94 -19.65
N MET A 58 23.64 25.17 -20.44
CA MET A 58 23.91 23.75 -20.71
C MET A 58 25.07 23.49 -21.69
N SER A 59 25.82 24.51 -22.11
CA SER A 59 26.88 24.39 -23.13
C SER A 59 28.31 24.62 -22.63
N LEU A 60 28.58 24.58 -21.32
CA LEU A 60 29.92 24.89 -20.78
C LEU A 60 30.55 23.86 -19.83
N PHE A 61 29.98 22.67 -19.60
CA PHE A 61 30.61 21.65 -18.75
C PHE A 61 30.50 20.23 -19.32
N PRO A 62 31.44 19.78 -20.18
CA PRO A 62 31.41 18.43 -20.76
C PRO A 62 31.70 17.31 -19.75
N SER A 63 31.97 17.62 -18.48
CA SER A 63 32.30 16.64 -17.42
C SER A 63 31.11 16.25 -16.52
N LEU A 64 29.98 16.97 -16.55
CA LEU A 64 28.80 16.62 -15.76
C LEU A 64 28.07 15.33 -16.21
N PRO A 65 27.92 15.01 -17.51
CA PRO A 65 27.28 13.77 -17.92
C PRO A 65 28.14 12.53 -17.60
N LEU A 66 29.47 12.67 -17.51
CA LEU A 66 30.38 11.62 -17.07
C LEU A 66 30.28 11.34 -15.56
N LEU A 67 30.03 12.38 -14.75
CA LEU A 67 29.73 12.25 -13.31
C LEU A 67 28.35 11.63 -13.05
N LEU A 68 27.38 11.86 -13.93
CA LEU A 68 26.07 11.19 -13.87
C LEU A 68 26.14 9.72 -14.31
N LEU A 69 27.00 9.38 -15.28
CA LEU A 69 27.25 7.98 -15.65
C LEU A 69 27.99 7.21 -14.57
N SER A 70 28.95 7.81 -13.84
CA SER A 70 29.64 7.12 -12.75
C SER A 70 28.71 6.83 -11.56
N VAL A 71 27.74 7.71 -11.29
CA VAL A 71 26.70 7.48 -10.27
C VAL A 71 25.71 6.39 -10.71
N LEU A 72 25.39 6.27 -12.01
CA LEU A 72 24.56 5.19 -12.55
C LEU A 72 25.27 3.82 -12.57
N VAL A 73 26.60 3.79 -12.72
CA VAL A 73 27.39 2.55 -12.61
C VAL A 73 27.54 2.12 -11.15
N ALA A 74 27.63 3.07 -10.20
CA ALA A 74 27.62 2.77 -8.77
C ALA A 74 26.28 2.22 -8.26
N SER A 75 25.16 2.50 -8.95
CA SER A 75 23.85 1.90 -8.64
C SER A 75 23.63 0.53 -9.30
N TYR A 76 24.55 0.06 -10.16
CA TYR A 76 24.36 -1.16 -10.96
C TYR A 76 25.34 -2.29 -10.64
N SER A 77 26.05 -2.23 -9.51
CA SER A 77 26.83 -3.35 -8.99
C SER A 77 26.44 -3.65 -7.55
N GLU A 78 25.43 -4.51 -7.41
CA GLU A 78 25.27 -5.49 -6.33
C GLU A 78 24.08 -6.39 -6.69
N THR A 79 24.32 -7.39 -7.55
CA THR A 79 23.45 -8.58 -7.55
C THR A 79 23.92 -9.43 -6.38
N VAL A 80 23.39 -9.13 -5.19
CA VAL A 80 23.47 -10.05 -4.06
C VAL A 80 22.69 -11.29 -4.48
N THR A 81 23.43 -12.35 -4.76
CA THR A 81 22.89 -13.69 -4.96
C THR A 81 21.95 -14.04 -3.80
N SER A 82 20.83 -14.64 -4.15
CA SER A 82 19.81 -15.18 -3.26
C SER A 82 20.41 -16.16 -2.24
N GLU A 83 20.99 -15.65 -1.16
CA GLU A 83 21.26 -16.38 0.09
C GLU A 83 21.34 -15.48 1.35
N ASP A 84 21.25 -14.14 1.22
CA ASP A 84 21.32 -13.21 2.38
C ASP A 84 20.06 -12.35 2.63
N ALA A 85 18.95 -12.61 1.95
CA ALA A 85 17.66 -11.92 2.19
C ALA A 85 16.86 -12.48 3.40
N GLN A 86 17.53 -13.01 4.42
CA GLN A 86 16.92 -13.51 5.67
C GLN A 86 17.38 -12.74 6.93
N LYS A 87 18.05 -11.59 6.79
CA LYS A 87 18.63 -10.86 7.94
C LYS A 87 18.14 -9.43 8.19
N THR A 88 17.08 -8.99 7.52
CA THR A 88 16.48 -7.68 7.83
C THR A 88 14.95 -7.75 7.82
N CYS A 89 14.42 -8.49 8.78
CA CYS A 89 13.11 -8.23 9.37
C CYS A 89 13.33 -8.11 10.89
N PRO A 90 12.79 -7.07 11.56
CA PRO A 90 12.90 -6.98 13.00
C PRO A 90 12.10 -8.13 13.62
N THR A 91 12.83 -9.10 14.17
CA THR A 91 12.41 -10.04 15.23
C THR A 91 10.92 -10.40 15.25
N VAL A 92 10.52 -11.29 14.34
CA VAL A 92 9.57 -12.33 14.72
C VAL A 92 10.32 -13.22 15.71
N ILE A 93 9.98 -13.13 16.99
CA ILE A 93 10.48 -14.05 18.02
C ILE A 93 9.91 -15.43 17.66
N ALA A 94 10.68 -16.19 16.90
CA ALA A 94 10.53 -17.63 16.84
C ALA A 94 10.67 -18.15 18.27
N CYS A 95 9.71 -18.98 18.71
CA CYS A 95 9.76 -19.64 20.01
C CYS A 95 11.15 -20.24 20.23
N SER A 96 11.84 -19.74 21.25
CA SER A 96 13.18 -20.16 21.58
C SER A 96 13.22 -21.65 21.91
N SER A 97 14.28 -22.29 21.44
CA SER A 97 14.66 -23.67 21.70
C SER A 97 14.42 -24.08 23.16
N PRO A 98 14.05 -25.35 23.44
CA PRO A 98 13.89 -25.83 24.81
C PRO A 98 15.10 -25.44 25.66
N GLY A 99 14.85 -24.85 26.83
CA GLY A 99 15.91 -24.45 27.76
C GLY A 99 16.84 -25.62 28.05
N ILE A 100 18.15 -25.36 28.06
CA ILE A 100 19.18 -26.34 28.40
C ILE A 100 18.85 -27.03 29.74
N ASN A 101 18.98 -28.36 29.78
CA ASN A 101 18.77 -29.14 31.00
C ASN A 101 19.67 -28.60 32.12
N GLY A 102 19.13 -28.41 33.32
CA GLY A 102 19.91 -28.01 34.49
C GLY A 102 21.03 -29.02 34.79
N PHE A 103 22.13 -28.54 35.38
CA PHE A 103 23.27 -29.39 35.75
C PHE A 103 22.82 -30.53 36.68
N PRO A 104 23.42 -31.74 36.55
CA PRO A 104 23.14 -32.85 37.45
C PRO A 104 23.27 -32.46 38.93
N GLY A 105 22.36 -32.98 39.76
CA GLY A 105 22.42 -32.77 41.21
C GLY A 105 23.75 -33.26 41.78
N LYS A 106 24.24 -32.60 42.83
CA LYS A 106 25.48 -32.95 43.53
C LYS A 106 25.35 -34.37 44.10
N ASP A 107 26.42 -35.16 44.03
CA ASP A 107 26.43 -36.52 44.59
C ASP A 107 26.02 -36.52 46.07
N GLY A 108 25.26 -37.54 46.47
CA GLY A 108 24.86 -37.72 47.87
C GLY A 108 26.07 -37.93 48.77
N ARG A 109 26.01 -37.46 50.02
CA ARG A 109 27.09 -37.70 50.99
C ARG A 109 27.16 -39.18 51.34
N ASP A 110 28.38 -39.72 51.44
CA ASP A 110 28.62 -41.09 51.88
C ASP A 110 27.97 -41.36 53.25
N GLY A 111 27.30 -42.52 53.36
CA GLY A 111 26.70 -42.97 54.61
C GLY A 111 27.75 -43.22 55.70
N THR A 112 27.38 -43.06 56.96
CA THR A 112 28.27 -43.33 58.09
C THR A 112 28.62 -44.82 58.16
N LYS A 113 29.90 -45.12 58.40
CA LYS A 113 30.40 -46.50 58.53
C LYS A 113 29.74 -47.18 59.74
N GLY A 114 29.14 -48.35 59.54
CA GLY A 114 28.46 -49.10 60.60
C GLY A 114 29.38 -49.50 61.76
N GLU A 115 28.86 -49.45 62.98
CA GLU A 115 29.60 -49.79 64.19
C GLU A 115 29.88 -51.29 64.29
N LYS A 116 31.06 -51.65 64.81
CA LYS A 116 31.53 -53.03 64.93
C LYS A 116 30.90 -53.68 66.18
N GLY A 117 30.26 -54.84 66.02
CA GLY A 117 29.64 -55.58 67.12
C GLY A 117 30.64 -56.02 68.21
N GLU A 118 30.20 -56.00 69.47
CA GLU A 118 31.00 -56.35 70.63
C GLU A 118 31.27 -57.87 70.74
N PRO A 119 32.44 -58.31 71.23
CA PRO A 119 32.74 -59.74 71.41
C PRO A 119 32.03 -60.31 72.66
N GLY A 120 31.39 -61.48 72.50
CA GLY A 120 30.74 -62.19 73.61
C GLY A 120 31.72 -62.73 74.65
N GLN A 121 31.38 -62.57 75.92
CA GLN A 121 32.07 -63.19 77.06
C GLN A 121 31.61 -64.64 77.27
N GLY A 122 32.56 -65.58 77.30
CA GLY A 122 32.32 -66.98 77.64
C GLY A 122 33.45 -67.53 78.53
N LEU A 123 33.07 -68.27 79.57
CA LEU A 123 33.93 -68.80 80.63
C LEU A 123 34.90 -69.89 80.11
N ARG A 124 36.11 -69.88 80.67
CA ARG A 124 37.33 -70.54 80.19
C ARG A 124 37.34 -72.05 80.46
N GLY A 125 37.32 -72.85 79.38
CA GLY A 125 37.92 -74.18 79.31
C GLY A 125 39.16 -74.16 78.39
N LEU A 126 40.16 -75.01 78.63
CA LEU A 126 41.36 -75.09 77.78
C LEU A 126 40.97 -75.64 76.39
N GLN A 127 40.64 -74.73 75.47
CA GLN A 127 40.27 -75.02 74.09
C GLN A 127 41.49 -74.81 73.17
N GLY A 128 41.66 -75.72 72.21
CA GLY A 128 42.83 -75.82 71.32
C GLY A 128 43.15 -74.56 70.50
N PRO A 129 44.26 -74.56 69.74
CA PRO A 129 44.72 -73.39 68.99
C PRO A 129 43.56 -72.75 68.21
N PRO A 130 43.36 -71.42 68.32
CA PRO A 130 42.22 -70.74 67.72
C PRO A 130 42.08 -71.09 66.24
N GLY A 131 40.88 -71.49 65.82
CA GLY A 131 40.58 -71.71 64.42
C GLY A 131 40.88 -70.46 63.58
N LYS A 132 41.32 -70.66 62.33
CA LYS A 132 41.62 -69.57 61.39
C LYS A 132 40.43 -68.60 61.35
N LEU A 133 40.71 -67.30 61.51
CA LEU A 133 39.72 -66.23 61.45
C LEU A 133 38.86 -66.39 60.19
N GLY A 134 37.54 -66.42 60.35
CA GLY A 134 36.62 -66.52 59.22
C GLY A 134 36.81 -65.34 58.25
N PRO A 135 36.51 -65.53 56.94
CA PRO A 135 36.61 -64.47 55.96
C PRO A 135 35.75 -63.26 56.40
N PRO A 136 36.19 -62.02 56.16
CA PRO A 136 35.40 -60.82 56.43
C PRO A 136 34.00 -60.95 55.83
N GLY A 137 32.98 -60.54 56.58
CA GLY A 137 31.60 -60.53 56.10
C GLY A 137 31.47 -59.70 54.83
N ASN A 138 30.61 -60.13 53.91
CA ASN A 138 30.37 -59.42 52.66
C ASN A 138 29.98 -57.96 52.95
N PRO A 139 30.50 -56.99 52.17
CA PRO A 139 30.09 -55.59 52.30
C PRO A 139 28.57 -55.47 52.31
N GLY A 140 28.05 -54.61 53.20
CA GLY A 140 26.62 -54.34 53.27
C GLY A 140 26.08 -53.82 51.92
N PRO A 141 24.79 -54.03 51.63
CA PRO A 141 24.19 -53.54 50.39
C PRO A 141 24.37 -52.03 50.28
N SER A 142 24.68 -51.54 49.07
CA SER A 142 24.76 -50.11 48.80
C SER A 142 23.45 -49.42 49.21
N GLY A 143 23.57 -48.26 49.85
CA GLY A 143 22.42 -47.44 50.23
C GLY A 143 21.55 -47.12 49.02
N SER A 144 20.24 -47.01 49.25
CA SER A 144 19.28 -46.66 48.20
C SER A 144 19.66 -45.34 47.52
N PRO A 145 19.54 -45.21 46.19
CA PRO A 145 19.79 -43.97 45.49
C PRO A 145 19.03 -42.79 46.13
N GLY A 146 19.71 -41.65 46.29
CA GLY A 146 19.10 -40.45 46.84
C GLY A 146 17.88 -40.01 46.02
N ALA A 147 16.88 -39.43 46.70
CA ALA A 147 15.69 -38.93 46.03
C ALA A 147 16.05 -37.92 44.94
N LYS A 148 15.44 -38.05 43.76
CA LYS A 148 15.63 -37.12 42.63
C LYS A 148 15.31 -35.69 43.11
N GLY A 149 16.24 -34.77 42.90
CA GLY A 149 16.04 -33.35 43.24
C GLY A 149 14.78 -32.79 42.60
N GLN A 150 14.14 -31.83 43.27
CA GLN A 150 12.94 -31.17 42.75
C GLN A 150 13.27 -30.46 41.44
N LYS A 151 12.33 -30.50 40.49
CA LYS A 151 12.44 -29.79 39.22
C LYS A 151 12.53 -28.28 39.53
N GLY A 152 13.51 -27.60 38.96
CA GLY A 152 13.60 -26.14 39.08
C GLY A 152 12.36 -25.47 38.52
N ASP A 153 11.96 -24.35 39.13
CA ASP A 153 10.80 -23.58 38.69
C ASP A 153 10.99 -23.11 37.23
N PRO A 154 9.94 -23.10 36.40
CA PRO A 154 10.01 -22.52 35.07
C PRO A 154 10.49 -21.07 35.13
N GLY A 155 11.46 -20.72 34.29
CA GLY A 155 11.89 -19.32 34.14
C GLY A 155 10.73 -18.46 33.64
N ALA A 156 10.49 -17.33 34.30
CA ALA A 156 9.50 -16.36 33.85
C ALA A 156 9.95 -15.78 32.50
N SER A 157 9.29 -16.16 31.41
CA SER A 157 9.39 -15.42 30.16
C SER A 157 8.77 -14.04 30.39
N PRO A 158 9.40 -12.93 29.96
CA PRO A 158 8.70 -11.67 29.88
C PRO A 158 7.52 -11.89 28.95
N ASP A 159 6.32 -11.70 29.49
CA ASP A 159 5.09 -11.66 28.70
C ASP A 159 5.36 -10.69 27.55
N CYS A 160 5.22 -11.16 26.31
CA CYS A 160 5.33 -10.28 25.15
C CYS A 160 4.14 -9.33 25.29
N ASP A 161 4.41 -8.10 25.72
CA ASP A 161 3.37 -7.14 26.10
C ASP A 161 2.55 -6.74 24.87
N SER A 162 1.54 -7.57 24.56
CA SER A 162 0.55 -7.36 23.52
C SER A 162 -0.41 -6.21 23.87
N SER A 163 -0.31 -5.66 25.09
CA SER A 163 -1.17 -4.57 25.54
C SER A 163 -0.78 -3.21 24.95
N LEU A 164 0.49 -3.02 24.52
CA LEU A 164 0.96 -1.81 23.83
C LEU A 164 0.65 -1.81 22.32
N ALA A 165 0.47 -2.99 21.71
CA ALA A 165 0.15 -3.09 20.28
C ALA A 165 -1.28 -2.64 19.95
N ASN A 166 -2.22 -2.79 20.89
CA ASN A 166 -3.63 -2.42 20.71
C ASN A 166 -3.89 -0.90 20.66
N PRO A 167 -3.34 -0.06 21.56
CA PRO A 167 -3.51 1.39 21.49
C PRO A 167 -2.83 2.02 20.26
N GLU A 168 -1.66 1.54 19.86
CA GLU A 168 -0.99 2.01 18.63
C GLU A 168 -1.79 1.67 17.37
N ARG A 169 -2.28 0.43 17.25
CA ARG A 169 -3.18 0.02 16.16
C ARG A 169 -4.44 0.89 16.12
N LYS A 170 -5.04 1.20 17.28
CA LYS A 170 -6.24 2.04 17.36
C LYS A 170 -5.99 3.47 16.87
N THR A 171 -4.83 4.04 17.23
CA THR A 171 -4.41 5.37 16.74
C THR A 171 -4.20 5.35 15.23
N LEU A 172 -3.50 4.35 14.71
CA LEU A 172 -3.27 4.19 13.28
C LEU A 172 -4.58 4.01 12.49
N GLN A 173 -5.51 3.20 13.02
CA GLN A 173 -6.83 3.01 12.43
C GLN A 173 -7.60 4.33 12.35
N THR A 174 -7.47 5.17 13.37
CA THR A 174 -8.13 6.48 13.44
C THR A 174 -7.57 7.43 12.39
N GLU A 175 -6.25 7.50 12.24
CA GLU A 175 -5.60 8.32 11.21
C GLU A 175 -5.91 7.81 9.79
N ILE A 176 -5.89 6.49 9.55
CA ILE A 176 -6.30 5.90 8.27
C ILE A 176 -7.75 6.25 7.94
N ASN A 177 -8.66 6.15 8.91
CA ASN A 177 -10.05 6.53 8.71
C ASN A 177 -10.20 8.02 8.41
N ARG A 178 -9.36 8.87 9.01
CA ARG A 178 -9.31 10.29 8.70
C ARG A 178 -8.86 10.52 7.25
N ILE A 179 -7.76 9.88 6.83
CA ILE A 179 -7.24 9.97 5.46
C ILE A 179 -8.27 9.43 4.46
N LYS A 180 -8.90 8.29 4.73
CA LYS A 180 -9.96 7.72 3.88
C LYS A 180 -11.13 8.70 3.70
N LYS A 181 -11.53 9.41 4.76
CA LYS A 181 -12.56 10.46 4.67
C LYS A 181 -12.12 11.60 3.76
N TRP A 182 -10.88 12.09 3.89
CA TRP A 182 -10.36 13.15 3.02
C TRP A 182 -10.30 12.71 1.56
N VAL A 183 -9.78 11.51 1.27
CA VAL A 183 -9.72 10.94 -0.09
C VAL A 183 -11.12 10.77 -0.68
N THR A 184 -12.06 10.23 0.08
CA THR A 184 -13.44 10.06 -0.38
C THR A 184 -14.15 11.41 -0.54
N PHE A 185 -13.79 12.43 0.24
CA PHE A 185 -14.35 13.76 0.09
C PHE A 185 -13.85 14.48 -1.17
N SER A 186 -12.55 14.35 -1.49
CA SER A 186 -11.92 15.10 -2.59
C SER A 186 -11.94 14.39 -3.93
N LEU A 187 -11.80 13.06 -3.96
CA LEU A 187 -11.48 12.31 -5.18
C LEU A 187 -12.46 11.18 -5.51
N GLY A 188 -13.43 10.91 -4.63
CA GLY A 188 -14.20 9.66 -4.74
C GLY A 188 -15.63 9.68 -4.24
N LYS A 189 -16.26 8.52 -4.40
CA LYS A 189 -17.53 8.17 -3.78
C LYS A 189 -17.50 6.72 -3.32
N GLN A 190 -17.92 6.48 -2.08
CA GLN A 190 -18.09 5.12 -1.56
C GLN A 190 -19.57 4.74 -1.59
N VAL A 191 -19.89 3.58 -2.15
CA VAL A 191 -21.23 2.97 -2.12
C VAL A 191 -21.09 1.52 -1.71
N GLY A 192 -21.65 1.16 -0.55
CA GLY A 192 -21.51 -0.18 0.01
C GLY A 192 -20.03 -0.58 0.16
N LYS A 193 -19.66 -1.69 -0.50
CA LYS A 193 -18.30 -2.27 -0.50
C LYS A 193 -17.44 -1.83 -1.69
N LYS A 194 -17.85 -0.78 -2.42
CA LYS A 194 -17.08 -0.21 -3.53
C LYS A 194 -16.70 1.23 -3.24
N LEU A 195 -15.46 1.58 -3.58
CA LEU A 195 -14.96 2.95 -3.60
C LEU A 195 -14.58 3.31 -5.04
N PHE A 196 -15.22 4.32 -5.59
CA PHE A 196 -14.93 4.86 -6.92
C PHE A 196 -14.00 6.05 -6.79
N LEU A 197 -12.87 6.04 -7.53
CA LEU A 197 -11.88 7.11 -7.56
C LEU A 197 -11.57 7.52 -8.99
N THR A 198 -11.31 8.80 -9.19
CA THR A 198 -10.84 9.37 -10.45
C THR A 198 -9.66 10.31 -10.20
N ASN A 199 -8.72 10.36 -11.15
CA ASN A 199 -7.63 11.36 -11.16
C ASN A 199 -7.98 12.59 -12.02
N GLY A 200 -9.16 12.61 -12.66
CA GLY A 200 -9.58 13.71 -13.53
C GLY A 200 -9.04 13.66 -14.96
N GLU A 201 -8.26 12.65 -15.34
CA GLU A 201 -7.66 12.53 -16.67
C GLU A 201 -8.53 11.73 -17.63
N THR A 202 -8.43 12.04 -18.92
CA THR A 202 -9.06 11.28 -20.00
C THR A 202 -8.03 10.47 -20.76
N MET A 203 -8.37 9.23 -21.12
CA MET A 203 -7.49 8.32 -21.88
C MET A 203 -8.30 7.26 -22.60
N THR A 204 -7.66 6.47 -23.47
CA THR A 204 -8.31 5.36 -24.20
C THR A 204 -8.65 4.19 -23.28
N PHE A 205 -9.59 3.34 -23.68
CA PHE A 205 -10.10 2.28 -22.82
C PHE A 205 -9.01 1.31 -22.33
N ASP A 206 -8.10 0.90 -23.22
CA ASP A 206 -6.98 0.03 -22.83
C ASP A 206 -6.06 0.66 -21.78
N LYS A 207 -5.86 1.99 -21.85
CA LYS A 207 -5.08 2.72 -20.85
C LYS A 207 -5.84 2.80 -19.52
N VAL A 208 -7.16 2.97 -19.56
CA VAL A 208 -8.01 2.93 -18.37
C VAL A 208 -7.93 1.54 -17.70
N LYS A 209 -8.07 0.46 -18.47
CA LYS A 209 -7.92 -0.92 -17.99
C LYS A 209 -6.56 -1.12 -17.31
N ALA A 210 -5.48 -0.72 -17.97
CA ALA A 210 -4.12 -0.84 -17.45
C ALA A 210 -3.90 0.00 -16.17
N LEU A 211 -4.40 1.24 -16.14
CA LEU A 211 -4.24 2.13 -14.98
C LEU A 211 -4.98 1.58 -13.76
N CYS A 212 -6.23 1.14 -13.90
CA CYS A 212 -6.96 0.58 -12.76
C CYS A 212 -6.30 -0.73 -12.28
N ALA A 213 -5.85 -1.60 -13.20
CA ALA A 213 -5.16 -2.83 -12.85
C ALA A 213 -3.84 -2.57 -12.08
N GLN A 214 -3.10 -1.50 -12.39
CA GLN A 214 -1.89 -1.11 -11.68
C GLN A 214 -2.13 -0.89 -10.17
N PHE A 215 -3.33 -0.41 -9.81
CA PHE A 215 -3.74 -0.19 -8.41
C PHE A 215 -4.54 -1.35 -7.81
N GLN A 216 -4.49 -2.55 -8.43
CA GLN A 216 -5.31 -3.71 -8.04
C GLN A 216 -6.82 -3.38 -8.00
N ALA A 217 -7.24 -2.44 -8.83
CA ALA A 217 -8.62 -2.02 -9.02
C ALA A 217 -9.15 -2.52 -10.37
N SER A 218 -10.45 -2.33 -10.59
CA SER A 218 -11.09 -2.56 -11.88
C SER A 218 -11.66 -1.25 -12.42
N VAL A 219 -11.97 -1.20 -13.71
CA VAL A 219 -12.70 -0.06 -14.28
C VAL A 219 -14.11 -0.05 -13.68
N ALA A 220 -14.61 1.14 -13.33
CA ALA A 220 -15.89 1.28 -12.65
C ALA A 220 -17.04 0.60 -13.40
N THR A 221 -17.73 -0.33 -12.73
CA THR A 221 -18.81 -1.12 -13.33
C THR A 221 -20.04 -1.07 -12.42
N PRO A 222 -20.96 -0.11 -12.63
CA PRO A 222 -22.13 0.05 -11.77
C PRO A 222 -23.05 -1.17 -11.86
N MET A 223 -23.31 -1.79 -10.72
CA MET A 223 -24.16 -2.99 -10.64
C MET A 223 -25.60 -2.68 -10.21
N ASN A 224 -25.90 -1.42 -9.91
CA ASN A 224 -27.21 -0.95 -9.47
C ASN A 224 -27.33 0.58 -9.65
N GLN A 225 -28.55 1.09 -9.48
CA GLN A 225 -28.85 2.52 -9.60
C GLN A 225 -28.03 3.40 -8.64
N ALA A 226 -27.79 2.95 -7.41
CA ALA A 226 -27.06 3.73 -6.41
C ALA A 226 -25.58 3.92 -6.80
N GLU A 227 -24.95 2.85 -7.31
CA GLU A 227 -23.60 2.92 -7.88
C GLU A 227 -23.56 3.83 -9.10
N ASN A 228 -24.54 3.71 -10.01
CA ASN A 228 -24.62 4.56 -11.19
C ASN A 228 -24.73 6.05 -10.84
N THR A 229 -25.59 6.40 -9.88
CA THR A 229 -25.73 7.79 -9.40
C THR A 229 -24.46 8.28 -8.69
N ALA A 230 -23.75 7.41 -7.97
CA ALA A 230 -22.47 7.79 -7.37
C ALA A 230 -21.41 8.10 -8.43
N LEU A 231 -21.30 7.27 -9.47
CA LEU A 231 -20.43 7.52 -10.61
C LEU A 231 -20.82 8.81 -11.33
N GLN A 232 -22.12 9.04 -11.58
CA GLN A 232 -22.62 10.25 -12.21
C GLN A 232 -22.15 11.51 -11.48
N SER A 233 -22.07 11.49 -10.14
CA SER A 233 -21.59 12.63 -9.36
C SER A 233 -20.08 12.91 -9.47
N LEU A 234 -19.30 11.94 -9.99
CA LEU A 234 -17.87 12.07 -10.27
C LEU A 234 -17.60 12.51 -11.72
N VAL A 235 -18.54 12.24 -12.64
CA VAL A 235 -18.39 12.53 -14.07
C VAL A 235 -18.63 14.01 -14.35
N LYS A 236 -17.60 14.71 -14.85
CA LYS A 236 -17.72 16.09 -15.36
C LYS A 236 -18.04 16.15 -16.85
N GLU A 237 -17.68 15.12 -17.61
CA GLU A 237 -17.96 14.98 -19.04
C GLU A 237 -18.54 13.59 -19.32
N GLU A 238 -17.68 12.63 -19.63
CA GLU A 238 -18.05 11.24 -19.90
C GLU A 238 -16.94 10.34 -19.37
N ALA A 239 -17.30 9.22 -18.77
CA ALA A 239 -16.33 8.28 -18.18
C ALA A 239 -16.54 6.87 -18.72
N PHE A 240 -15.45 6.16 -18.96
CA PHE A 240 -15.54 4.75 -19.31
C PHE A 240 -16.12 3.92 -18.17
N LEU A 241 -16.97 2.97 -18.53
CA LEU A 241 -17.43 1.88 -17.67
C LEU A 241 -16.65 0.62 -18.01
N GLY A 242 -16.46 -0.27 -17.04
CA GLY A 242 -15.81 -1.57 -17.23
C GLY A 242 -16.69 -2.59 -17.96
N ILE A 243 -17.27 -2.18 -19.07
CA ILE A 243 -18.27 -2.91 -19.84
C ILE A 243 -17.89 -2.82 -21.31
N THR A 244 -17.94 -3.96 -22.00
CA THR A 244 -17.63 -4.07 -23.42
C THR A 244 -18.35 -5.27 -24.04
N ASP A 245 -18.56 -5.22 -25.35
CA ASP A 245 -18.97 -6.34 -26.19
C ASP A 245 -17.91 -6.70 -27.26
N GLU A 246 -16.64 -6.31 -27.04
CA GLU A 246 -15.47 -6.62 -27.91
C GLU A 246 -15.40 -8.12 -28.33
N GLU A 247 -15.82 -9.04 -27.45
CA GLU A 247 -15.79 -10.48 -27.74
C GLU A 247 -16.99 -10.97 -28.55
N THR A 248 -18.17 -10.37 -28.37
CA THR A 248 -19.41 -10.80 -29.01
C THR A 248 -20.35 -9.62 -29.14
N GLU A 249 -20.39 -9.05 -30.34
CA GLU A 249 -21.25 -7.95 -30.75
C GLU A 249 -22.69 -8.06 -30.19
N GLY A 250 -23.14 -6.99 -29.52
CA GLY A 250 -24.45 -6.90 -28.89
C GLY A 250 -24.58 -7.64 -27.55
N GLN A 251 -23.54 -8.35 -27.10
CA GLN A 251 -23.49 -8.98 -25.78
C GLN A 251 -22.50 -8.27 -24.85
N PHE A 252 -22.95 -7.16 -24.28
CA PHE A 252 -22.19 -6.42 -23.28
C PHE A 252 -21.97 -7.25 -22.00
N VAL A 253 -20.71 -7.38 -21.63
CA VAL A 253 -20.23 -8.07 -20.42
C VAL A 253 -19.32 -7.14 -19.62
N ASP A 254 -19.13 -7.45 -18.33
CA ASP A 254 -18.08 -6.80 -17.55
C ASP A 254 -16.68 -7.30 -17.97
N LEU A 255 -15.62 -6.66 -17.47
CA LEU A 255 -14.23 -7.07 -17.74
C LEU A 255 -13.84 -8.47 -17.24
N THR A 256 -14.74 -9.16 -16.53
CA THR A 256 -14.56 -10.56 -16.11
C THR A 256 -15.37 -11.55 -16.96
N GLY A 257 -16.04 -11.06 -18.01
CA GLY A 257 -16.89 -11.85 -18.90
C GLY A 257 -18.28 -12.16 -18.33
N ARG A 258 -18.69 -11.52 -17.22
CA ARG A 258 -20.02 -11.74 -16.64
C ARG A 258 -21.05 -10.84 -17.31
N ARG A 259 -22.22 -11.40 -17.57
CA ARG A 259 -23.37 -10.64 -18.09
C ARG A 259 -23.83 -9.59 -17.09
N LEU A 260 -24.23 -8.44 -17.62
CA LEU A 260 -24.72 -7.32 -16.83
C LEU A 260 -26.06 -7.66 -16.16
N THR A 261 -26.17 -7.33 -14.88
CA THR A 261 -27.43 -7.43 -14.11
C THR A 261 -28.18 -6.11 -14.01
N TYR A 262 -27.53 -5.02 -14.42
CA TYR A 262 -28.06 -3.66 -14.40
C TYR A 262 -27.54 -2.93 -15.64
N THR A 263 -28.42 -2.18 -16.29
CA THR A 263 -28.10 -1.35 -17.45
C THR A 263 -28.86 -0.04 -17.35
N ASN A 264 -28.27 1.05 -17.85
CA ASN A 264 -28.92 2.35 -17.91
C ASN A 264 -28.69 3.06 -19.25
N TRP A 265 -28.90 2.34 -20.35
CA TRP A 265 -28.75 2.84 -21.71
C TRP A 265 -29.63 4.06 -21.98
N ASN A 266 -29.09 5.03 -22.71
CA ASN A 266 -29.89 6.13 -23.22
C ASN A 266 -30.89 5.63 -24.27
N LYS A 267 -31.90 6.44 -24.54
CA LYS A 267 -32.88 6.13 -25.58
C LYS A 267 -32.18 6.08 -26.94
N GLY A 268 -32.18 4.90 -27.55
CA GLY A 268 -31.51 4.65 -28.83
C GLY A 268 -30.25 3.82 -28.71
N GLU A 269 -29.73 3.64 -27.49
CA GLU A 269 -28.48 2.92 -27.22
C GLU A 269 -28.74 1.49 -26.66
N PRO A 270 -27.78 0.57 -26.82
CA PRO A 270 -26.58 0.69 -27.67
C PRO A 270 -26.93 0.60 -29.16
N ASN A 271 -26.25 1.37 -30.01
CA ASN A 271 -26.58 1.46 -31.44
C ASN A 271 -25.48 0.96 -32.39
N ASN A 272 -24.30 0.68 -31.83
CA ASN A 272 -23.07 0.33 -32.51
C ASN A 272 -22.78 1.21 -33.73
N ALA A 273 -22.61 2.52 -33.52
CA ALA A 273 -22.48 3.47 -34.61
C ALA A 273 -21.26 3.12 -35.48
N ASP A 274 -21.45 3.12 -36.79
CA ASP A 274 -20.44 2.71 -37.77
C ASP A 274 -19.83 1.31 -37.54
N SER A 275 -20.49 0.43 -36.76
CA SER A 275 -20.00 -0.91 -36.39
C SER A 275 -18.62 -0.91 -35.71
N ARG A 276 -18.36 0.05 -34.82
CA ARG A 276 -17.04 0.27 -34.18
C ARG A 276 -17.13 0.66 -32.70
N GLU A 277 -18.29 0.50 -32.05
CA GLU A 277 -18.53 0.99 -30.69
C GLU A 277 -18.63 -0.12 -29.66
N ASP A 278 -17.48 -0.71 -29.31
CA ASP A 278 -17.46 -1.87 -28.40
C ASP A 278 -17.35 -1.50 -26.91
N CYS A 279 -17.23 -0.22 -26.57
CA CYS A 279 -16.95 0.26 -25.22
C CYS A 279 -18.06 1.14 -24.68
N VAL A 280 -18.32 1.10 -23.36
CA VAL A 280 -19.42 1.86 -22.77
C VAL A 280 -18.92 3.07 -21.99
N VAL A 281 -19.57 4.21 -22.17
CA VAL A 281 -19.37 5.41 -21.36
C VAL A 281 -20.63 5.80 -20.58
N LEU A 282 -20.42 6.35 -19.39
CA LEU A 282 -21.41 7.02 -18.57
C LEU A 282 -21.41 8.52 -18.89
N LEU A 283 -22.55 9.04 -19.33
CA LEU A 283 -22.73 10.47 -19.60
C LEU A 283 -23.03 11.26 -18.32
N ARG A 284 -22.88 12.59 -18.36
CA ARG A 284 -23.35 13.53 -17.32
C ARG A 284 -24.82 13.32 -16.90
N SER A 285 -25.69 12.89 -17.83
CA SER A 285 -27.10 12.59 -17.56
C SER A 285 -27.30 11.34 -16.68
N GLY A 286 -26.27 10.51 -16.52
CA GLY A 286 -26.32 9.23 -15.85
C GLY A 286 -26.69 8.06 -16.77
N GLY A 287 -27.11 8.35 -18.01
CA GLY A 287 -27.37 7.33 -19.03
C GLY A 287 -26.09 6.88 -19.74
N TRP A 288 -26.15 5.71 -20.39
CA TRP A 288 -25.01 5.08 -21.04
C TRP A 288 -25.06 5.22 -22.56
N ASN A 289 -23.89 5.22 -23.17
CA ASN A 289 -23.66 5.23 -24.61
C ASN A 289 -22.54 4.23 -24.91
N ASP A 290 -22.69 3.44 -25.97
CA ASP A 290 -21.58 2.73 -26.59
C ASP A 290 -20.75 3.71 -27.43
N VAL A 291 -19.44 3.56 -27.43
CA VAL A 291 -18.47 4.44 -28.11
C VAL A 291 -17.26 3.62 -28.59
N PRO A 292 -16.47 4.12 -29.53
CA PRO A 292 -15.26 3.42 -29.95
C PRO A 292 -14.24 3.38 -28.81
N CYS A 293 -13.70 2.21 -28.47
CA CYS A 293 -12.72 2.05 -27.39
C CYS A 293 -11.45 2.92 -27.54
N SER A 294 -11.17 3.37 -28.76
CA SER A 294 -10.06 4.28 -29.09
C SER A 294 -10.30 5.76 -28.73
N SER A 295 -11.53 6.15 -28.39
CA SER A 295 -11.83 7.51 -27.91
C SER A 295 -11.24 7.74 -26.50
N SER A 296 -11.07 9.00 -26.11
CA SER A 296 -10.53 9.34 -24.78
C SER A 296 -11.63 9.84 -23.86
N HIS A 297 -11.90 9.11 -22.77
CA HIS A 297 -12.89 9.47 -21.76
C HIS A 297 -12.28 9.39 -20.35
N LEU A 298 -12.97 9.98 -19.38
CA LEU A 298 -12.52 10.08 -18.00
C LEU A 298 -12.30 8.69 -17.39
N VAL A 299 -11.19 8.53 -16.66
CA VAL A 299 -10.94 7.31 -15.89
C VAL A 299 -11.68 7.33 -14.56
N ILE A 300 -12.41 6.26 -14.27
CA ILE A 300 -12.91 5.97 -12.93
C ILE A 300 -12.59 4.51 -12.61
N CYS A 301 -11.85 4.28 -11.54
CA CYS A 301 -11.54 2.95 -11.03
C CYS A 301 -12.42 2.61 -9.83
N GLU A 302 -12.85 1.36 -9.72
CA GLU A 302 -13.52 0.80 -8.56
C GLU A 302 -12.58 -0.07 -7.72
N PHE A 303 -12.56 0.21 -6.42
CA PHE A 303 -11.77 -0.50 -5.42
C PHE A 303 -12.71 -1.25 -4.46
N PRO A 304 -12.42 -2.53 -4.13
CA PRO A 304 -13.13 -3.22 -3.07
C PRO A 304 -12.74 -2.63 -1.70
N VAL A 305 -13.74 -2.39 -0.83
CA VAL A 305 -13.54 -1.86 0.54
C VAL A 305 -14.25 -2.66 1.62
#